data_AF-A0A0A1DT45-F1
#
_entry.id   AF-A0A0A1DT45-F1
#
_cell.length_a   1.000
_cell.length_b   1.000
_cell.length_c   1.000
_cell.angle_alpha   90.00
_cell.angle_beta   90.00
_cell.angle_gamma   90.00
#
_symmetry.space_group_name_H-M   'P 1'
#
loop_
_entity.id
_entity.type
_entity.pdbx_description
1 polymer ?
#
loop_
_entity_poly.entity_id
_entity_poly.type
_entity_poly.pdbx_seq_one_letter_code
_entity_poly.pdbx_strand_id
1 'polypeptide(L)'
;MSASEQQLFVGIDLAWVNGRTGLAAVDRAGALVDSTTVSSDDEIAAWVEGLPGTVVVAAVDAPLLVPNETGQRPAETAISRAYGTFKIGAHTANRGRPGMAEPRAKVLAERFGWSVAPTHRGSVGWPVCIEVYPHPAMVALFALPERLTYKSKFPFDVRRAAFAELVGHLETITELGLGGHARWAALAAAVRDAGTQGDLNAVEDELDGILCAHLAWRWHERPESLQVYPSLQEWEDGYIVAPAPPVRPLPAPPTDELANYRDYLGVYRETLARKCAGLSPADLARRSVPPSRLSLLGMVRHMARVEHFWFQMALQGRPGPRLHDDDGDAGFAQVEATQEAVDAADAAWREQVAIADAWLDQQTDATLGDVVTFREGTETASVRDILVHMIEEYARHCGHADLLRECIDGTTGE
;
A
#
# COMPACT_ATOMS: atom_id res chain seq x y z
N MET A 1 -22.58 8.38 -46.30
CA MET A 1 -21.98 7.40 -45.35
C MET A 1 -22.13 8.02 -43.98
N SER A 2 -23.00 7.43 -43.15
CA SER A 2 -23.28 7.89 -41.78
C SER A 2 -21.97 8.06 -41.04
N ALA A 3 -21.78 9.20 -40.33
CA ALA A 3 -20.75 9.29 -39.31
C ALA A 3 -20.95 8.09 -38.38
N SER A 4 -19.97 7.20 -38.31
CA SER A 4 -19.94 6.19 -37.25
C SER A 4 -19.91 6.97 -35.94
N GLU A 5 -20.95 6.87 -35.12
CA GLU A 5 -20.97 7.48 -33.78
C GLU A 5 -19.67 7.10 -33.06
N GLN A 6 -18.88 8.11 -32.70
CA GLN A 6 -17.61 7.93 -32.03
C GLN A 6 -17.89 7.31 -30.65
N GLN A 7 -17.32 6.14 -30.38
CA GLN A 7 -17.44 5.51 -29.06
C GLN A 7 -16.46 6.16 -28.10
N LEU A 8 -16.93 6.44 -26.89
CA LEU A 8 -16.18 7.10 -25.84
C LEU A 8 -16.15 6.26 -24.57
N PHE A 9 -15.05 6.40 -23.83
CA PHE A 9 -14.84 5.78 -22.53
C PHE A 9 -14.60 6.90 -21.51
N VAL A 10 -15.40 6.90 -20.45
CA VAL A 10 -15.41 8.00 -19.47
C VAL A 10 -14.84 7.51 -18.15
N GLY A 11 -13.99 8.33 -17.54
CA GLY A 11 -13.50 8.17 -16.18
C GLY A 11 -14.08 9.23 -15.27
N ILE A 12 -14.46 8.81 -14.06
CA ILE A 12 -15.07 9.68 -13.05
C ILE A 12 -14.42 9.40 -11.70
N ASP A 13 -13.59 10.31 -11.19
CA ASP A 13 -13.16 10.27 -9.79
C ASP A 13 -14.23 10.92 -8.92
N LEU A 14 -15.13 10.09 -8.38
CA LEU A 14 -16.41 10.52 -7.83
C LEU A 14 -16.35 10.65 -6.30
N ALA A 15 -16.53 11.87 -5.81
CA ALA A 15 -16.77 12.07 -4.38
C ALA A 15 -18.03 11.31 -3.91
N TRP A 16 -17.89 10.52 -2.84
CA TRP A 16 -18.98 9.68 -2.28
C TRP A 16 -20.21 10.50 -1.84
N VAL A 17 -19.98 11.75 -1.47
CA VAL A 17 -20.99 12.79 -1.22
C VAL A 17 -20.69 13.98 -2.12
N ASN A 18 -21.57 14.98 -2.14
CA ASN A 18 -21.35 16.21 -2.91
C ASN A 18 -19.95 16.77 -2.66
N GLY A 19 -19.21 16.98 -3.75
CA GLY A 19 -17.81 17.35 -3.72
C GLY A 19 -17.25 17.46 -5.12
N ARG A 20 -16.02 17.97 -5.20
CA ARG A 20 -15.30 18.06 -6.46
C ARG A 20 -15.14 16.67 -7.05
N THR A 21 -15.35 16.56 -8.36
CA THR A 21 -15.33 15.31 -9.12
C THR A 21 -14.50 15.55 -10.37
N GLY A 22 -13.50 14.71 -10.60
CA GLY A 22 -12.71 14.76 -11.82
C GLY A 22 -13.32 13.91 -12.92
N LEU A 23 -13.29 14.42 -14.15
CA LEU A 23 -13.88 13.81 -15.32
C LEU A 23 -12.84 13.74 -16.43
N ALA A 24 -12.83 12.65 -17.18
CA ALA A 24 -12.07 12.54 -18.41
C ALA A 24 -12.76 11.62 -19.42
N ALA A 25 -12.60 11.90 -20.70
CA ALA A 25 -13.09 11.06 -21.79
C ALA A 25 -11.93 10.70 -22.71
N VAL A 26 -11.89 9.44 -23.12
CA VAL A 26 -10.98 8.95 -24.17
C VAL A 26 -11.76 8.37 -25.33
N ASP A 27 -11.18 8.43 -26.53
CA ASP A 27 -11.79 7.89 -27.74
C ASP A 27 -11.53 6.39 -27.92
N ARG A 28 -11.91 5.85 -29.09
CA ARG A 28 -11.69 4.43 -29.43
C ARG A 28 -10.23 4.02 -29.55
N ALA A 29 -9.32 4.96 -29.84
CA ALA A 29 -7.88 4.70 -29.80
C ALA A 29 -7.31 4.77 -28.36
N GLY A 30 -8.11 5.25 -27.40
CA GLY A 30 -7.70 5.48 -26.03
C GLY A 30 -7.12 6.86 -25.78
N ALA A 31 -7.15 7.74 -26.80
CA ALA A 31 -6.57 9.08 -26.72
C ALA A 31 -7.48 10.02 -25.93
N LEU A 32 -6.89 10.87 -25.09
CA LEU A 32 -7.61 11.87 -24.30
C LEU A 32 -8.34 12.85 -25.22
N VAL A 33 -9.66 12.96 -25.04
CA VAL A 33 -10.56 13.84 -25.78
C VAL A 33 -10.83 15.11 -25.01
N ASP A 34 -11.18 14.96 -23.73
CA ASP A 34 -11.48 16.08 -22.83
C ASP A 34 -11.28 15.65 -21.36
N SER A 35 -11.00 16.61 -20.49
CA SER A 35 -10.96 16.42 -19.04
C SER A 35 -11.28 17.71 -18.29
N THR A 36 -11.93 17.59 -17.14
CA THR A 36 -12.32 18.74 -16.31
C THR A 36 -12.60 18.32 -14.87
N THR A 37 -12.90 19.31 -14.02
CA THR A 37 -13.48 19.08 -12.69
C THR A 37 -14.81 19.80 -12.53
N VAL A 38 -15.78 19.13 -11.93
CA VAL A 38 -17.12 19.66 -11.63
C VAL A 38 -17.46 19.42 -10.15
N SER A 39 -18.57 19.96 -9.65
CA SER A 39 -18.97 19.85 -8.24
C SER A 39 -20.37 19.31 -8.00
N SER A 40 -21.11 18.96 -9.06
CA SER A 40 -22.49 18.45 -8.96
C SER A 40 -22.82 17.40 -10.03
N ASP A 41 -23.84 16.57 -9.75
CA ASP A 41 -24.31 15.53 -10.70
C ASP A 41 -24.88 16.11 -11.98
N ASP A 42 -25.48 17.29 -11.93
CA ASP A 42 -25.99 17.97 -13.12
C ASP A 42 -24.88 18.52 -14.00
N GLU A 43 -23.77 18.98 -13.42
CA GLU A 43 -22.58 19.35 -14.19
C GLU A 43 -21.89 18.11 -14.80
N ILE A 44 -21.87 16.97 -14.08
CA ILE A 44 -21.41 15.69 -14.65
C ILE A 44 -22.27 15.33 -15.87
N ALA A 45 -23.59 15.41 -15.73
CA ALA A 45 -24.52 15.12 -16.82
C ALA A 45 -24.38 16.07 -18.01
N ALA A 46 -24.32 17.37 -17.76
CA ALA A 46 -24.12 18.35 -18.82
C ALA A 46 -22.80 18.11 -19.57
N TRP A 47 -21.73 17.71 -18.86
CA TRP A 47 -20.45 17.39 -19.49
C TRP A 47 -20.53 16.10 -20.32
N VAL A 48 -21.08 15.01 -19.77
CA VAL A 48 -21.25 13.73 -20.49
C VAL A 48 -22.13 13.89 -21.74
N GLU A 49 -23.24 14.61 -21.63
CA GLU A 49 -24.17 14.89 -22.74
C GLU A 49 -23.55 15.80 -23.81
N GLY A 50 -22.56 16.61 -23.43
CA GLY A 50 -21.82 17.50 -24.34
C GLY A 50 -20.69 16.83 -25.12
N LEU A 51 -20.34 15.58 -24.82
CA LEU A 51 -19.26 14.86 -25.48
C LEU A 51 -19.59 14.57 -26.97
N PRO A 52 -18.58 14.54 -27.87
CA PRO A 52 -18.79 14.38 -29.32
C PRO A 52 -19.08 12.92 -29.75
N GLY A 53 -19.62 12.08 -28.86
CA GLY A 53 -19.79 10.66 -29.10
C GLY A 53 -20.62 9.95 -28.03
N THR A 54 -20.78 8.64 -28.19
CA THR A 54 -21.60 7.81 -27.31
C THR A 54 -20.72 7.09 -26.30
N VAL A 55 -21.00 7.29 -25.00
CA VAL A 55 -20.30 6.59 -23.91
C VAL A 55 -20.69 5.12 -23.91
N VAL A 56 -19.70 4.23 -24.05
CA VAL A 56 -19.92 2.77 -24.01
C VAL A 56 -19.40 2.11 -22.72
N VAL A 57 -18.45 2.75 -22.04
CA VAL A 57 -18.02 2.39 -20.68
C VAL A 57 -17.81 3.66 -19.87
N ALA A 58 -18.34 3.68 -18.65
CA ALA A 58 -17.97 4.62 -17.60
C ALA A 58 -17.24 3.85 -16.48
N ALA A 59 -16.05 4.29 -16.08
CA ALA A 59 -15.33 3.78 -14.92
C ALA A 59 -15.33 4.83 -13.82
N VAL A 60 -15.83 4.45 -12.64
CA VAL A 60 -16.07 5.37 -11.53
C VAL A 60 -15.26 4.94 -10.31
N ASP A 61 -14.44 5.83 -9.76
CA ASP A 61 -13.79 5.64 -8.45
C ASP A 61 -14.78 5.94 -7.32
N ALA A 62 -15.79 5.09 -7.19
CA ALA A 62 -16.72 5.10 -6.06
C ALA A 62 -17.51 3.79 -6.01
N PRO A 63 -17.96 3.38 -4.81
CA PRO A 63 -18.83 2.22 -4.65
C PRO A 63 -20.08 2.29 -5.55
N LEU A 64 -20.28 1.27 -6.39
CA LEU A 64 -21.42 1.17 -7.30
C LEU A 64 -22.55 0.33 -6.71
N LEU A 65 -22.21 -0.80 -6.08
CA LEU A 65 -23.15 -1.72 -5.45
C LEU A 65 -22.79 -1.90 -3.98
N VAL A 66 -23.69 -1.51 -3.07
CA VAL A 66 -23.47 -1.56 -1.62
C VAL A 66 -24.67 -2.20 -0.92
N PRO A 67 -24.80 -3.53 -0.95
CA PRO A 67 -25.95 -4.22 -0.37
C PRO A 67 -25.82 -4.45 1.14
N ASN A 68 -24.61 -4.41 1.70
CA ASN A 68 -24.34 -4.69 3.10
C ASN A 68 -24.69 -3.50 4.02
N GLU A 69 -25.36 -3.79 5.14
CA GLU A 69 -25.70 -2.76 6.14
C GLU A 69 -24.48 -2.28 6.93
N THR A 70 -23.56 -3.19 7.26
CA THR A 70 -22.34 -2.92 8.03
C THR A 70 -21.15 -3.71 7.47
N GLY A 71 -19.94 -3.44 7.99
CA GLY A 71 -18.72 -4.14 7.58
C GLY A 71 -18.23 -3.75 6.18
N GLN A 72 -17.24 -4.48 5.67
CA GLN A 72 -16.73 -4.39 4.29
C GLN A 72 -17.54 -5.31 3.36
N ARG A 73 -17.64 -4.94 2.07
CA ARG A 73 -18.13 -5.84 1.03
C ARG A 73 -17.03 -6.88 0.70
N PRO A 74 -17.40 -8.00 0.07
CA PRO A 74 -16.42 -8.94 -0.47
C PRO A 74 -15.38 -8.27 -1.37
N ALA A 75 -15.76 -7.22 -2.10
CA ALA A 75 -14.88 -6.43 -2.95
C ALA A 75 -13.70 -5.79 -2.18
N GLU A 76 -13.96 -5.07 -1.07
CA GLU A 76 -12.87 -4.45 -0.31
C GLU A 76 -11.96 -5.48 0.34
N THR A 77 -12.53 -6.58 0.84
CA THR A 77 -11.73 -7.67 1.42
C THR A 77 -10.83 -8.31 0.35
N ALA A 78 -11.36 -8.57 -0.84
CA ALA A 78 -10.61 -9.19 -1.93
C ALA A 78 -9.50 -8.28 -2.45
N ILE A 79 -9.77 -6.98 -2.69
CA ILE A 79 -8.75 -6.05 -3.19
C ILE A 79 -7.68 -5.78 -2.13
N SER A 80 -8.06 -5.66 -0.85
CA SER A 80 -7.10 -5.45 0.24
C SER A 80 -6.23 -6.68 0.47
N ARG A 81 -6.77 -7.88 0.26
CA ARG A 81 -5.98 -9.12 0.26
C ARG A 81 -4.98 -9.15 -0.90
N ALA A 82 -5.43 -8.76 -2.11
CA ALA A 82 -4.59 -8.80 -3.30
C ALA A 82 -3.47 -7.75 -3.30
N TYR A 83 -3.72 -6.57 -2.73
CA TYR A 83 -2.80 -5.43 -2.80
C TYR A 83 -2.24 -4.97 -1.45
N GLY A 84 -2.48 -5.71 -0.37
CA GLY A 84 -2.05 -5.34 0.98
C GLY A 84 -0.52 -5.14 1.09
N THR A 85 0.27 -5.97 0.40
CA THR A 85 1.74 -5.86 0.35
C THR A 85 2.23 -4.58 -0.34
N PHE A 86 1.39 -3.95 -1.17
CA PHE A 86 1.65 -2.65 -1.81
C PHE A 86 1.12 -1.48 -0.99
N LYS A 87 0.78 -1.72 0.28
CA LYS A 87 0.17 -0.76 1.21
C LYS A 87 -1.18 -0.22 0.72
N ILE A 88 -1.95 -1.00 -0.04
CA ILE A 88 -3.29 -0.59 -0.50
C ILE A 88 -4.35 -1.34 0.31
N GLY A 89 -5.30 -0.57 0.84
CA GLY A 89 -6.52 -1.10 1.44
C GLY A 89 -7.70 -0.27 0.94
N ALA A 90 -8.83 -0.90 0.71
CA ALA A 90 -10.04 -0.20 0.28
C ALA A 90 -10.85 0.31 1.48
N HIS A 91 -11.44 1.49 1.33
CA HIS A 91 -12.31 2.07 2.34
C HIS A 91 -13.60 1.26 2.47
N THR A 92 -14.03 1.04 3.71
CA THR A 92 -15.28 0.32 3.99
C THR A 92 -16.49 1.07 3.43
N ALA A 93 -17.13 0.52 2.41
CA ALA A 93 -18.46 0.90 1.96
C ALA A 93 -19.53 -0.03 2.57
N ASN A 94 -20.54 0.58 3.20
CA ASN A 94 -21.76 -0.08 3.68
C ASN A 94 -22.86 0.96 3.82
N ARG A 95 -24.13 0.54 3.91
CA ARG A 95 -25.28 1.45 3.93
C ARG A 95 -25.34 2.38 5.15
N GLY A 96 -24.60 2.07 6.22
CA GLY A 96 -24.39 2.96 7.36
C GLY A 96 -23.44 4.13 7.10
N ARG A 97 -22.67 4.13 6.00
CA ARG A 97 -21.79 5.24 5.61
C ARG A 97 -22.57 6.35 4.89
N PRO A 98 -22.16 7.63 5.05
CA PRO A 98 -22.75 8.74 4.30
C PRO A 98 -22.72 8.49 2.78
N GLY A 99 -23.86 8.69 2.11
CA GLY A 99 -23.98 8.53 0.66
C GLY A 99 -24.03 7.08 0.15
N MET A 100 -24.03 6.07 1.02
CA MET A 100 -23.97 4.65 0.61
C MET A 100 -25.30 3.89 0.72
N ALA A 101 -26.33 4.48 1.32
CA ALA A 101 -27.68 3.91 1.28
C ALA A 101 -28.25 3.85 -0.15
N GLU A 102 -27.86 4.84 -0.96
CA GLU A 102 -28.09 4.94 -2.40
C GLU A 102 -26.79 5.53 -3.01
N PRO A 103 -25.84 4.68 -3.44
CA PRO A 103 -24.54 5.14 -3.90
C PRO A 103 -24.64 6.08 -5.10
N ARG A 104 -23.97 7.23 -5.03
CA ARG A 104 -23.98 8.26 -6.07
C ARG A 104 -23.57 7.73 -7.46
N ALA A 105 -22.61 6.80 -7.51
CA ALA A 105 -22.20 6.14 -8.75
C ALA A 105 -23.35 5.33 -9.39
N LYS A 106 -24.19 4.68 -8.57
CA LYS A 106 -25.36 3.92 -9.03
C LYS A 106 -26.42 4.84 -9.62
N VAL A 107 -26.70 5.96 -8.94
CA VAL A 107 -27.66 6.96 -9.41
C VAL A 107 -27.24 7.54 -10.77
N LEU A 108 -25.94 7.84 -10.93
CA LEU A 108 -25.40 8.28 -12.23
C LEU A 108 -25.55 7.18 -13.30
N ALA A 109 -25.21 5.93 -13.00
CA ALA A 109 -25.37 4.82 -13.94
C ALA A 109 -26.83 4.67 -14.39
N GLU A 110 -27.79 4.75 -13.47
CA GLU A 110 -29.22 4.71 -13.77
C GLU A 110 -29.67 5.91 -14.61
N ARG A 111 -29.19 7.12 -14.31
CA ARG A 111 -29.49 8.35 -15.07
C ARG A 111 -29.12 8.23 -16.54
N PHE A 112 -27.98 7.62 -16.87
CA PHE A 112 -27.53 7.46 -18.26
C PHE A 112 -27.91 6.10 -18.88
N GLY A 113 -28.63 5.25 -18.16
CA GLY A 113 -28.99 3.91 -18.63
C GLY A 113 -27.79 2.96 -18.79
N TRP A 114 -26.71 3.20 -18.03
CA TRP A 114 -25.54 2.34 -18.02
C TRP A 114 -25.77 1.13 -17.12
N SER A 115 -25.55 -0.06 -17.66
CA SER A 115 -25.66 -1.28 -16.87
C SER A 115 -24.55 -1.34 -15.82
N VAL A 116 -24.86 -1.78 -14.60
CA VAL A 116 -23.87 -1.96 -13.53
C VAL A 116 -23.25 -3.36 -13.50
N ALA A 117 -23.66 -4.25 -14.42
CA ALA A 117 -23.15 -5.62 -14.45
C ALA A 117 -21.83 -5.68 -15.24
N PRO A 118 -20.72 -6.11 -14.61
CA PRO A 118 -19.41 -6.12 -15.26
C PRO A 118 -19.34 -7.12 -16.43
N THR A 119 -20.21 -8.12 -16.45
CA THR A 119 -20.26 -9.12 -17.54
C THR A 119 -20.59 -8.52 -18.91
N HIS A 120 -21.18 -7.34 -18.97
CA HIS A 120 -21.62 -6.72 -20.23
C HIS A 120 -20.50 -6.06 -21.02
N ARG A 121 -19.36 -5.72 -20.38
CA ARG A 121 -18.13 -5.14 -20.98
C ARG A 121 -18.29 -3.84 -21.82
N GLY A 122 -19.52 -3.39 -22.07
CA GLY A 122 -19.85 -2.16 -22.77
C GLY A 122 -19.97 -2.33 -24.28
N SER A 123 -20.98 -1.70 -24.88
CA SER A 123 -21.12 -1.43 -26.31
C SER A 123 -22.13 -0.29 -26.51
N VAL A 124 -22.28 0.26 -27.73
CA VAL A 124 -23.27 1.32 -28.00
C VAL A 124 -24.71 0.90 -27.64
N GLY A 125 -25.08 -0.36 -27.91
CA GLY A 125 -26.40 -0.88 -27.55
C GLY A 125 -26.52 -1.33 -26.09
N TRP A 126 -25.39 -1.39 -25.37
CA TRP A 126 -25.36 -1.86 -23.99
C TRP A 126 -24.21 -1.21 -23.20
N PRO A 127 -24.32 0.09 -22.89
CA PRO A 127 -23.28 0.78 -22.16
C PRO A 127 -23.18 0.25 -20.72
N VAL A 128 -21.98 0.29 -20.15
CA VAL A 128 -21.71 -0.25 -18.81
C VAL A 128 -21.05 0.79 -17.91
N CYS A 129 -21.39 0.78 -16.64
CA CYS A 129 -20.71 1.51 -15.57
C CYS A 129 -20.02 0.49 -14.66
N ILE A 130 -18.73 0.68 -14.43
CA ILE A 130 -17.91 -0.18 -13.55
C ILE A 130 -17.30 0.62 -12.41
N GLU A 131 -17.23 0.01 -11.24
CA GLU A 131 -16.49 0.51 -10.10
C GLU A 131 -14.99 0.21 -10.29
N VAL A 132 -14.14 1.22 -10.22
CA VAL A 132 -12.67 1.08 -10.29
C VAL A 132 -12.00 1.63 -9.05
N TYR A 133 -10.73 1.26 -8.85
CA TYR A 133 -9.92 1.81 -7.76
C TYR A 133 -8.54 2.22 -8.31
N PRO A 134 -8.24 3.54 -8.42
CA PRO A 134 -7.01 4.08 -9.02
C PRO A 134 -5.71 3.57 -8.39
N HIS A 135 -5.63 3.45 -7.06
CA HIS A 135 -4.39 3.02 -6.39
C HIS A 135 -3.88 1.63 -6.84
N PRO A 136 -4.70 0.56 -6.83
CA PRO A 136 -4.35 -0.72 -7.46
C PRO A 136 -3.88 -0.59 -8.91
N ALA A 137 -4.59 0.22 -9.70
CA ALA A 137 -4.26 0.42 -11.10
C ALA A 137 -2.88 1.06 -11.30
N MET A 138 -2.55 2.10 -10.52
CA MET A 138 -1.23 2.73 -10.58
C MET A 138 -0.11 1.72 -10.27
N VAL A 139 -0.26 0.94 -9.20
CA VAL A 139 0.73 -0.06 -8.80
C VAL A 139 0.95 -1.09 -9.89
N ALA A 140 -0.13 -1.63 -10.47
CA ALA A 140 -0.03 -2.69 -11.46
C ALA A 140 0.42 -2.19 -12.84
N LEU A 141 -0.08 -1.05 -13.31
CA LEU A 141 0.27 -0.51 -14.62
C LEU A 141 1.72 0.00 -14.69
N PHE A 142 2.21 0.57 -13.58
CA PHE A 142 3.54 1.18 -13.52
C PHE A 142 4.56 0.34 -12.75
N ALA A 143 4.18 -0.88 -12.35
CA ALA A 143 4.99 -1.80 -11.57
C ALA A 143 5.62 -1.16 -10.30
N LEU A 144 4.82 -0.35 -9.59
CA LEU A 144 5.30 0.38 -8.41
C LEU A 144 5.53 -0.58 -7.24
N PRO A 145 6.53 -0.31 -6.39
CA PRO A 145 6.79 -1.12 -5.19
C PRO A 145 5.66 -1.00 -4.15
N GLU A 146 4.98 0.14 -4.10
CA GLU A 146 3.84 0.42 -3.22
C GLU A 146 3.00 1.59 -3.77
N ARG A 147 1.88 1.91 -3.11
CA ARG A 147 1.02 3.05 -3.49
C ARG A 147 1.79 4.38 -3.54
N LEU A 148 1.45 5.23 -4.50
CA LEU A 148 1.86 6.63 -4.50
C LEU A 148 1.19 7.40 -3.35
N THR A 149 1.96 8.26 -2.69
CA THR A 149 1.55 9.03 -1.50
C THR A 149 1.06 10.45 -1.87
N TYR A 150 0.28 10.57 -2.95
CA TYR A 150 -0.18 11.85 -3.48
C TYR A 150 -1.49 12.38 -2.86
N LYS A 151 -2.21 11.58 -2.08
CA LYS A 151 -3.48 11.99 -1.43
C LYS A 151 -3.25 13.00 -0.28
N SER A 152 -4.27 13.82 0.02
CA SER A 152 -4.22 14.98 0.93
C SER A 152 -3.70 14.77 2.36
N LYS A 153 -3.71 13.52 2.87
CA LYS A 153 -3.20 13.18 4.21
C LYS A 153 -1.68 13.27 4.36
N PHE A 154 -0.93 13.35 3.26
CA PHE A 154 0.54 13.37 3.29
C PHE A 154 1.10 14.80 3.30
N PRO A 155 2.32 15.00 3.85
CA PRO A 155 3.01 16.29 3.81
C PRO A 155 3.19 16.82 2.38
N PHE A 156 3.22 18.14 2.22
CA PHE A 156 3.23 18.79 0.91
C PHE A 156 4.39 18.30 0.03
N ASP A 157 5.61 18.26 0.55
CA ASP A 157 6.79 17.85 -0.23
C ASP A 157 6.70 16.39 -0.71
N VAL A 158 6.15 15.52 0.14
CA VAL A 158 5.89 14.10 -0.20
C VAL A 158 4.85 14.01 -1.31
N ARG A 159 3.73 14.74 -1.18
CA ARG A 159 2.68 14.77 -2.21
C ARG A 159 3.20 15.32 -3.52
N ARG A 160 3.94 16.43 -3.50
CA ARG A 160 4.48 17.08 -4.70
C ARG A 160 5.40 16.12 -5.47
N ALA A 161 6.27 15.39 -4.77
CA ALA A 161 7.10 14.37 -5.41
C ALA A 161 6.25 13.23 -6.01
N ALA A 162 5.26 12.72 -5.25
CA ALA A 162 4.37 11.66 -5.73
C ALA A 162 3.49 12.09 -6.92
N PHE A 163 3.06 13.35 -6.99
CA PHE A 163 2.34 13.90 -8.15
C PHE A 163 3.24 14.03 -9.37
N ALA A 164 4.48 14.48 -9.20
CA ALA A 164 5.44 14.53 -10.31
C ALA A 164 5.69 13.12 -10.88
N GLU A 165 5.79 12.12 -10.01
CA GLU A 165 5.90 10.71 -10.39
C GLU A 165 4.63 10.22 -11.13
N LEU A 166 3.43 10.52 -10.60
CA LEU A 166 2.16 10.16 -11.23
C LEU A 166 2.03 10.76 -12.65
N VAL A 167 2.36 12.05 -12.81
CA VAL A 167 2.35 12.72 -14.12
C VAL A 167 3.31 12.03 -15.09
N GLY A 168 4.54 11.74 -14.64
CA GLY A 168 5.52 11.03 -15.46
C GLY A 168 5.03 9.64 -15.89
N HIS A 169 4.40 8.89 -14.99
CA HIS A 169 3.83 7.58 -15.29
C HIS A 169 2.66 7.65 -16.26
N LEU A 170 1.74 8.60 -16.10
CA LEU A 170 0.62 8.81 -17.03
C LEU A 170 1.12 9.13 -18.45
N GLU A 171 2.22 9.89 -18.59
CA GLU A 171 2.87 10.16 -19.87
C GLU A 171 3.49 8.91 -20.53
N THR A 172 3.75 7.83 -19.77
CA THR A 172 4.21 6.55 -20.34
C THR A 172 3.08 5.74 -20.98
N ILE A 173 1.80 6.06 -20.69
CA ILE A 173 0.65 5.41 -21.31
C ILE A 173 0.47 5.99 -22.72
N THR A 174 1.10 5.35 -23.70
CA THR A 174 1.13 5.83 -25.08
C THR A 174 -0.26 6.04 -25.70
N GLU A 175 -1.22 5.20 -25.32
CA GLU A 175 -2.60 5.22 -25.82
C GLU A 175 -3.32 6.52 -25.45
N LEU A 176 -3.01 7.12 -24.28
CA LEU A 176 -3.65 8.36 -23.84
C LEU A 176 -3.33 9.56 -24.74
N GLY A 177 -2.29 9.49 -25.58
CA GLY A 177 -2.00 10.55 -26.54
C GLY A 177 -1.75 11.93 -25.89
N LEU A 178 -1.22 11.95 -24.67
CA LEU A 178 -1.09 13.18 -23.86
C LEU A 178 -0.13 14.21 -24.47
N GLY A 179 0.81 13.74 -25.30
CA GLY A 179 1.74 14.59 -26.04
C GLY A 179 1.02 15.52 -27.01
N GLY A 180 0.91 16.80 -26.63
CA GLY A 180 0.24 17.84 -27.44
C GLY A 180 -1.19 18.16 -27.00
N HIS A 181 -1.74 17.46 -26.01
CA HIS A 181 -3.07 17.77 -25.47
C HIS A 181 -3.01 19.01 -24.57
N ALA A 182 -3.71 20.09 -24.95
CA ALA A 182 -3.59 21.40 -24.29
C ALA A 182 -3.99 21.37 -22.80
N ARG A 183 -5.06 20.64 -22.46
CA ARG A 183 -5.50 20.48 -21.06
C ARG A 183 -4.50 19.68 -20.24
N TRP A 184 -3.90 18.64 -20.82
CA TRP A 184 -2.85 17.86 -20.16
C TRP A 184 -1.62 18.73 -19.87
N ALA A 185 -1.17 19.51 -20.86
CA ALA A 185 -0.05 20.42 -20.69
C ALA A 185 -0.27 21.42 -19.52
N ALA A 186 -1.51 21.89 -19.35
CA ALA A 186 -1.90 22.74 -18.22
C ALA A 186 -1.87 21.99 -16.88
N LEU A 187 -2.39 20.75 -16.80
CA LEU A 187 -2.34 19.93 -15.58
C LEU A 187 -0.89 19.61 -15.18
N ALA A 188 -0.07 19.18 -16.13
CA ALA A 188 1.34 18.88 -15.88
C ALA A 188 2.12 20.13 -15.43
N ALA A 189 1.80 21.31 -15.98
CA ALA A 189 2.36 22.58 -15.51
C ALA A 189 1.91 22.91 -14.08
N ALA A 190 0.60 22.78 -13.79
CA ALA A 190 0.07 23.02 -12.46
C ALA A 190 0.72 22.14 -11.38
N VAL A 191 1.01 20.87 -11.68
CA VAL A 191 1.77 19.98 -10.78
C VAL A 191 3.22 20.44 -10.59
N ARG A 192 3.93 20.79 -11.68
CA ARG A 192 5.33 21.25 -11.59
C ARG A 192 5.47 22.54 -10.78
N ASP A 193 4.53 23.46 -10.98
CA ASP A 193 4.55 24.80 -10.43
C ASP A 193 3.83 24.90 -9.07
N ALA A 194 3.25 23.79 -8.57
CA ALA A 194 2.54 23.75 -7.30
C ALA A 194 3.42 24.22 -6.14
N GLY A 195 2.92 25.21 -5.38
CA GLY A 195 3.58 25.76 -4.19
C GLY A 195 2.85 25.43 -2.89
N THR A 196 1.62 24.90 -2.97
CA THR A 196 0.76 24.64 -1.82
C THR A 196 -0.02 23.34 -1.94
N GLN A 197 -0.55 22.85 -0.81
CA GLN A 197 -1.50 21.73 -0.80
C GLN A 197 -2.75 22.02 -1.65
N GLY A 198 -3.18 23.28 -1.71
CA GLY A 198 -4.34 23.71 -2.49
C GLY A 198 -4.12 23.54 -3.99
N ASP A 199 -2.92 23.85 -4.48
CA ASP A 199 -2.57 23.69 -5.90
C ASP A 199 -2.64 22.22 -6.32
N LEU A 200 -2.14 21.31 -5.47
CA LEU A 200 -2.20 19.86 -5.73
C LEU A 200 -3.65 19.32 -5.64
N ASN A 201 -4.42 19.76 -4.64
CA ASN A 201 -5.84 19.42 -4.55
C ASN A 201 -6.62 19.92 -5.79
N ALA A 202 -6.16 21.01 -6.42
CA ALA A 202 -6.81 21.59 -7.58
C ALA A 202 -6.64 20.75 -8.87
N VAL A 203 -5.78 19.73 -8.87
CA VAL A 203 -5.56 18.83 -10.01
C VAL A 203 -5.78 17.35 -9.69
N GLU A 204 -5.83 16.97 -8.41
CA GLU A 204 -5.93 15.57 -7.96
C GLU A 204 -7.04 14.79 -8.68
N ASP A 205 -8.30 15.21 -8.51
CA ASP A 205 -9.43 14.42 -9.02
C ASP A 205 -9.40 14.30 -10.55
N GLU A 206 -8.92 15.32 -11.27
CA GLU A 206 -8.86 15.27 -12.73
C GLU A 206 -7.82 14.27 -13.24
N LEU A 207 -6.68 14.15 -12.55
CA LEU A 207 -5.66 13.14 -12.86
C LEU A 207 -6.19 11.72 -12.60
N ASP A 208 -6.90 11.52 -11.49
CA ASP A 208 -7.54 10.25 -11.16
C ASP A 208 -8.67 9.92 -12.15
N GLY A 209 -9.43 10.93 -12.59
CA GLY A 209 -10.42 10.82 -13.67
C GLY A 209 -9.80 10.36 -15.00
N ILE A 210 -8.64 10.91 -15.38
CA ILE A 210 -7.90 10.47 -16.59
C ILE A 210 -7.48 9.00 -16.47
N LEU A 211 -6.97 8.58 -15.32
CA LEU A 211 -6.62 7.17 -15.10
C LEU A 211 -7.87 6.28 -15.15
N CYS A 212 -8.98 6.71 -14.56
CA CYS A 212 -10.26 6.01 -14.64
C CYS A 212 -10.74 5.87 -16.10
N ALA A 213 -10.59 6.90 -16.94
CA ALA A 213 -10.96 6.85 -18.36
C ALA A 213 -10.10 5.84 -19.12
N HIS A 214 -8.82 5.75 -18.80
CA HIS A 214 -7.95 4.70 -19.32
C HIS A 214 -8.40 3.29 -18.89
N LEU A 215 -8.85 3.12 -17.64
CA LEU A 215 -9.40 1.85 -17.16
C LEU A 215 -10.72 1.50 -17.86
N ALA A 216 -11.59 2.47 -18.13
CA ALA A 216 -12.81 2.28 -18.92
C ALA A 216 -12.48 1.79 -20.34
N TRP A 217 -11.49 2.39 -21.00
CA TRP A 217 -11.01 1.95 -22.32
C TRP A 217 -10.42 0.55 -22.27
N ARG A 218 -9.54 0.25 -21.30
CA ARG A 218 -8.96 -1.08 -21.12
C ARG A 218 -10.01 -2.15 -20.84
N TRP A 219 -11.05 -1.84 -20.07
CA TRP A 219 -12.12 -2.79 -19.77
C TRP A 219 -12.80 -3.32 -21.02
N HIS A 220 -12.90 -2.48 -22.05
CA HIS A 220 -13.53 -2.81 -23.32
C HIS A 220 -12.53 -3.35 -24.35
N GLU A 221 -11.41 -2.67 -24.58
CA GLU A 221 -10.45 -3.00 -25.65
C GLU A 221 -9.41 -4.07 -25.23
N ARG A 222 -9.13 -4.20 -23.93
CA ARG A 222 -8.15 -5.14 -23.36
C ARG A 222 -8.71 -5.82 -22.10
N PRO A 223 -9.86 -6.52 -22.19
CA PRO A 223 -10.57 -7.04 -21.03
C PRO A 223 -9.75 -8.02 -20.18
N GLU A 224 -8.75 -8.69 -20.76
CA GLU A 224 -7.78 -9.56 -20.08
C GLU A 224 -6.83 -8.81 -19.14
N SER A 225 -6.70 -7.51 -19.35
CA SER A 225 -5.79 -6.66 -18.58
C SER A 225 -6.37 -6.18 -17.25
N LEU A 226 -7.65 -6.47 -17.00
CA LEU A 226 -8.40 -6.10 -15.80
C LEU A 226 -9.17 -7.32 -15.26
N GLN A 227 -9.36 -7.35 -13.94
CA GLN A 227 -10.12 -8.40 -13.25
C GLN A 227 -11.13 -7.80 -12.28
N VAL A 228 -12.13 -8.60 -11.92
CA VAL A 228 -13.20 -8.24 -11.00
C VAL A 228 -12.89 -8.84 -9.64
N TYR A 229 -12.97 -8.03 -8.60
CA TYR A 229 -12.79 -8.43 -7.21
C TYR A 229 -14.14 -8.37 -6.48
N PRO A 230 -14.62 -9.48 -5.87
CA PRO A 230 -13.91 -10.76 -5.71
C PRO A 230 -13.87 -11.62 -6.99
N SER A 231 -14.93 -11.62 -7.81
CA SER A 231 -15.00 -12.40 -9.04
C SER A 231 -16.13 -11.91 -9.97
N LEU A 232 -16.13 -12.34 -11.24
CA LEU A 232 -17.23 -12.11 -12.17
C LEU A 232 -18.51 -12.89 -11.82
N GLN A 233 -18.42 -13.88 -10.93
CA GLN A 233 -19.55 -14.70 -10.51
C GLN A 233 -20.22 -14.16 -9.24
N GLU A 234 -19.51 -13.35 -8.45
CA GLU A 234 -19.94 -12.85 -7.13
C GLU A 234 -20.01 -11.31 -7.11
N TRP A 235 -20.30 -10.68 -8.24
CA TRP A 235 -20.28 -9.23 -8.39
C TRP A 235 -21.50 -8.52 -7.78
N GLU A 236 -22.62 -9.23 -7.60
CA GLU A 236 -23.88 -8.65 -7.13
C GLU A 236 -23.79 -8.10 -5.69
N ASP A 237 -22.87 -8.65 -4.89
CA ASP A 237 -22.59 -8.19 -3.52
C ASP A 237 -21.65 -6.98 -3.45
N GLY A 238 -21.32 -6.40 -4.61
CA GLY A 238 -20.32 -5.35 -4.77
C GLY A 238 -19.04 -5.89 -5.38
N TYR A 239 -18.45 -5.09 -6.29
CA TYR A 239 -17.20 -5.44 -6.95
C TYR A 239 -16.33 -4.23 -7.20
N ILE A 240 -15.03 -4.47 -7.34
CA ILE A 240 -14.05 -3.48 -7.82
C ILE A 240 -13.35 -4.07 -9.05
N VAL A 241 -13.17 -3.26 -10.09
CA VAL A 241 -12.36 -3.58 -11.25
C VAL A 241 -10.97 -2.96 -11.10
N ALA A 242 -9.94 -3.79 -11.18
CA ALA A 242 -8.56 -3.35 -11.20
C ALA A 242 -7.69 -4.36 -11.97
N PRO A 243 -6.49 -3.98 -12.43
CA PRO A 243 -5.54 -4.96 -12.97
C PRO A 243 -5.17 -6.02 -11.93
N ALA A 244 -4.54 -7.12 -12.36
CA ALA A 244 -3.88 -8.02 -11.42
C ALA A 244 -2.69 -7.33 -10.74
N PRO A 245 -2.43 -7.60 -9.45
CA PRO A 245 -1.25 -7.05 -8.79
C PRO A 245 -0.02 -7.46 -9.59
N PRO A 246 0.98 -6.57 -9.72
CA PRO A 246 2.19 -6.92 -10.43
C PRO A 246 2.80 -8.12 -9.70
N VAL A 247 3.22 -9.12 -10.47
CA VAL A 247 4.02 -10.21 -9.89
C VAL A 247 5.30 -9.54 -9.44
N ARG A 248 5.42 -9.25 -8.14
CA ARG A 248 6.69 -8.86 -7.56
C ARG A 248 7.61 -10.03 -7.89
N PRO A 249 8.68 -9.84 -8.69
CA PRO A 249 9.71 -10.85 -8.72
C PRO A 249 10.08 -11.04 -7.25
N LEU A 250 9.91 -12.26 -6.72
CA LEU A 250 10.57 -12.57 -5.47
C LEU A 250 12.03 -12.12 -5.69
N PRO A 251 12.64 -11.40 -4.74
CA PRO A 251 14.06 -11.12 -4.82
C PRO A 251 14.74 -12.40 -5.27
N ALA A 252 15.57 -12.32 -6.31
CA ALA A 252 16.32 -13.49 -6.72
C ALA A 252 16.98 -14.04 -5.45
N PRO A 253 16.84 -15.34 -5.14
CA PRO A 253 17.35 -15.89 -3.90
C PRO A 253 18.82 -15.45 -3.79
N PRO A 254 19.23 -14.83 -2.67
CA PRO A 254 20.56 -14.25 -2.54
C PRO A 254 21.60 -15.31 -2.92
N THR A 255 22.44 -14.97 -3.89
CA THR A 255 23.46 -15.90 -4.39
C THR A 255 24.75 -15.84 -3.58
N ASP A 256 24.93 -14.78 -2.80
CA ASP A 256 26.07 -14.56 -1.91
C ASP A 256 25.66 -14.74 -0.43
N GLU A 257 26.63 -15.11 0.39
CA GLU A 257 26.41 -15.57 1.77
C GLU A 257 25.95 -14.42 2.67
N LEU A 258 26.54 -13.22 2.51
CA LEU A 258 26.17 -12.04 3.27
C LEU A 258 24.74 -11.60 2.98
N ALA A 259 24.31 -11.52 1.71
CA ALA A 259 22.93 -11.14 1.40
C ALA A 259 21.94 -12.16 1.96
N ASN A 260 22.28 -13.45 1.96
CA ASN A 260 21.44 -14.50 2.55
C ASN A 260 21.27 -14.28 4.06
N TYR A 261 22.35 -14.01 4.81
CA TYR A 261 22.23 -13.71 6.23
C TYR A 261 21.42 -12.45 6.51
N ARG A 262 21.59 -11.41 5.69
CA ARG A 262 20.82 -10.16 5.83
C ARG A 262 19.34 -10.37 5.58
N ASP A 263 18.99 -11.18 4.58
CA ASP A 263 17.59 -11.50 4.27
C ASP A 263 16.92 -12.24 5.43
N TYR A 264 17.54 -13.31 5.95
CA TYR A 264 17.02 -14.03 7.12
C TYR A 264 16.90 -13.14 8.36
N LEU A 265 17.91 -12.30 8.65
CA LEU A 265 17.84 -11.34 9.76
C LEU A 265 16.71 -10.33 9.57
N GLY A 266 16.56 -9.78 8.37
CA GLY A 266 15.48 -8.85 8.02
C GLY A 266 14.10 -9.49 8.23
N VAL A 267 13.90 -10.70 7.73
CA VAL A 267 12.64 -11.46 7.89
C VAL A 267 12.28 -11.65 9.37
N TYR A 268 13.23 -12.04 10.22
CA TYR A 268 12.91 -12.25 11.63
C TYR A 268 12.74 -10.94 12.41
N ARG A 269 13.48 -9.88 12.07
CA ARG A 269 13.25 -8.52 12.62
C ARG A 269 11.83 -8.07 12.30
N GLU A 270 11.40 -8.17 11.04
CA GLU A 270 10.02 -7.85 10.65
C GLU A 270 8.98 -8.74 11.32
N THR A 271 9.29 -10.03 11.50
CA THR A 271 8.41 -10.97 12.19
C THR A 271 8.18 -10.55 13.64
N LEU A 272 9.23 -10.19 14.40
CA LEU A 272 9.06 -9.67 15.75
C LEU A 272 8.20 -8.40 15.77
N ALA A 273 8.43 -7.47 14.85
CA ALA A 273 7.62 -6.25 14.74
C ALA A 273 6.14 -6.57 14.47
N ARG A 274 5.84 -7.54 13.60
CA ARG A 274 4.47 -8.02 13.33
C ARG A 274 3.84 -8.63 14.58
N LYS A 275 4.59 -9.40 15.38
CA LYS A 275 4.08 -9.98 16.64
C LYS A 275 3.70 -8.93 17.68
N CYS A 276 4.32 -7.75 17.65
CA CYS A 276 3.96 -6.63 18.52
C CYS A 276 2.83 -5.74 17.97
N ALA A 277 2.58 -5.76 16.66
CA ALA A 277 1.66 -4.83 16.02
C ALA A 277 0.20 -4.98 16.50
N GLY A 278 -0.46 -3.85 16.73
CA GLY A 278 -1.89 -3.80 17.10
C GLY A 278 -2.22 -4.16 18.55
N LEU A 279 -1.21 -4.36 19.41
CA LEU A 279 -1.40 -4.65 20.83
C LEU A 279 -1.33 -3.39 21.70
N SER A 280 -2.07 -3.38 22.82
CA SER A 280 -1.95 -2.33 23.82
C SER A 280 -0.64 -2.45 24.62
N PRO A 281 -0.17 -1.38 25.29
CA PRO A 281 0.97 -1.49 26.21
C PRO A 281 0.80 -2.55 27.30
N ALA A 282 -0.44 -2.74 27.79
CA ALA A 282 -0.77 -3.77 28.76
C ALA A 282 -0.59 -5.18 28.19
N ASP A 283 -1.01 -5.40 26.95
CA ASP A 283 -0.85 -6.68 26.26
C ASP A 283 0.63 -6.97 25.97
N LEU A 284 1.37 -5.98 25.50
CA LEU A 284 2.81 -6.11 25.21
C LEU A 284 3.63 -6.43 26.47
N ALA A 285 3.26 -5.83 27.61
CA ALA A 285 3.92 -6.07 28.89
C ALA A 285 3.45 -7.37 29.58
N ARG A 286 2.36 -7.99 29.11
CA ARG A 286 1.76 -9.18 29.74
C ARG A 286 2.67 -10.40 29.58
N ARG A 287 2.88 -11.10 30.70
CA ARG A 287 3.51 -12.43 30.74
C ARG A 287 2.46 -13.50 30.50
N SER A 288 2.14 -13.74 29.23
CA SER A 288 0.94 -14.49 28.83
C SER A 288 1.08 -16.02 28.93
N VAL A 289 2.29 -16.56 29.09
CA VAL A 289 2.55 -18.02 29.16
C VAL A 289 3.22 -18.41 30.48
N PRO A 290 2.46 -18.68 31.57
CA PRO A 290 3.04 -19.19 32.82
C PRO A 290 3.68 -20.59 32.65
N PRO A 291 4.77 -20.93 33.38
CA PRO A 291 5.47 -20.12 34.39
C PRO A 291 6.51 -19.15 33.80
N SER A 292 6.56 -18.99 32.47
CA SER A 292 7.52 -18.10 31.82
C SER A 292 7.34 -16.65 32.26
N ARG A 293 8.47 -15.95 32.34
CA ARG A 293 8.53 -14.52 32.68
C ARG A 293 8.67 -13.63 31.44
N LEU A 294 8.58 -14.22 30.25
CA LEU A 294 8.68 -13.50 28.98
C LEU A 294 7.42 -12.67 28.69
N SER A 295 7.62 -11.51 28.07
CA SER A 295 6.59 -10.67 27.48
C SER A 295 7.11 -10.11 26.14
N LEU A 296 6.22 -9.71 25.23
CA LEU A 296 6.63 -9.17 23.94
C LEU A 296 7.45 -7.89 24.09
N LEU A 297 7.09 -7.00 25.03
CA LEU A 297 7.86 -5.81 25.35
C LEU A 297 9.26 -6.14 25.89
N GLY A 298 9.36 -7.16 26.76
CA GLY A 298 10.65 -7.64 27.25
C GLY A 298 11.52 -8.22 26.13
N MET A 299 10.91 -8.85 25.13
CA MET A 299 11.64 -9.40 23.97
C MET A 299 12.18 -8.30 23.06
N VAL A 300 11.42 -7.22 22.81
CA VAL A 300 11.94 -6.07 22.05
C VAL A 300 13.16 -5.46 22.74
N ARG A 301 13.08 -5.26 24.07
CA ARG A 301 14.23 -4.79 24.88
C ARG A 301 15.42 -5.74 24.83
N HIS A 302 15.15 -7.04 24.94
CA HIS A 302 16.19 -8.06 24.83
C HIS A 302 16.86 -8.02 23.45
N MET A 303 16.10 -7.94 22.37
CA MET A 303 16.67 -7.88 21.02
C MET A 303 17.45 -6.58 20.77
N ALA A 304 17.02 -5.44 21.32
CA ALA A 304 17.82 -4.21 21.31
C ALA A 304 19.19 -4.42 21.97
N ARG A 305 19.23 -5.08 23.14
CA ARG A 305 20.46 -5.42 23.84
C ARG A 305 21.35 -6.37 23.04
N VAL A 306 20.77 -7.42 22.45
CA VAL A 306 21.48 -8.43 21.65
C VAL A 306 22.12 -7.80 20.41
N GLU A 307 21.35 -6.99 19.66
CA GLU A 307 21.84 -6.21 18.51
C GLU A 307 22.99 -5.28 18.91
N HIS A 308 22.81 -4.51 19.98
CA HIS A 308 23.84 -3.60 20.49
C HIS A 308 25.14 -4.35 20.83
N PHE A 309 25.03 -5.45 21.56
CA PHE A 309 26.22 -6.22 21.98
C PHE A 309 26.95 -6.79 20.77
N TRP A 310 26.27 -7.52 19.89
CA TRP A 310 26.95 -8.23 18.81
C TRP A 310 27.45 -7.29 17.72
N PHE A 311 26.64 -6.34 17.25
CA PHE A 311 27.06 -5.46 16.16
C PHE A 311 27.98 -4.32 16.59
N GLN A 312 27.77 -3.72 17.77
CA GLN A 312 28.62 -2.61 18.20
C GLN A 312 29.78 -3.06 19.07
N MET A 313 29.50 -3.82 20.13
CA MET A 313 30.55 -4.15 21.10
C MET A 313 31.49 -5.24 20.57
N ALA A 314 30.96 -6.31 19.97
CA ALA A 314 31.78 -7.41 19.47
C ALA A 314 32.36 -7.11 18.08
N LEU A 315 31.50 -6.91 17.07
CA LEU A 315 31.94 -6.75 15.67
C LEU A 315 32.69 -5.44 15.42
N GLN A 316 32.21 -4.32 15.98
CA GLN A 316 32.85 -3.01 15.81
C GLN A 316 33.88 -2.66 16.90
N GLY A 317 34.01 -3.49 17.94
CA GLY A 317 34.94 -3.24 19.05
C GLY A 317 34.66 -1.94 19.81
N ARG A 318 33.40 -1.50 19.89
CA ARG A 318 32.98 -0.26 20.57
C ARG A 318 32.42 -0.60 21.95
N PRO A 319 33.24 -0.62 23.03
CA PRO A 319 32.76 -0.93 24.36
C PRO A 319 31.85 0.18 24.90
N GLY A 320 30.86 -0.20 25.71
CA GLY A 320 29.92 0.73 26.34
C GLY A 320 29.01 0.01 27.33
N PRO A 321 28.16 0.76 28.08
CA PRO A 321 27.15 0.16 28.94
C PRO A 321 26.15 -0.64 28.09
N ARG A 322 25.79 -1.85 28.53
CA ARG A 322 24.80 -2.66 27.84
C ARG A 322 23.42 -2.02 27.96
N LEU A 323 22.65 -2.07 26.88
CA LEU A 323 21.26 -1.62 26.91
C LEU A 323 20.44 -2.55 27.80
N HIS A 324 19.52 -1.97 28.57
CA HIS A 324 18.56 -2.69 29.41
C HIS A 324 19.23 -3.73 30.34
N ASP A 325 20.38 -3.37 30.94
CA ASP A 325 21.10 -4.19 31.92
C ASP A 325 20.80 -3.77 33.36
N ASP A 326 19.77 -2.95 33.55
CA ASP A 326 19.44 -2.27 34.83
C ASP A 326 19.06 -3.25 35.96
N ASP A 327 18.69 -4.49 35.62
CA ASP A 327 18.12 -5.50 36.52
C ASP A 327 18.80 -6.89 36.43
N GLY A 328 19.77 -7.05 35.53
CA GLY A 328 20.45 -8.33 35.29
C GLY A 328 19.61 -9.42 34.62
N ASP A 329 18.35 -9.15 34.21
CA ASP A 329 17.42 -10.11 33.58
C ASP A 329 17.54 -10.09 32.04
N ALA A 330 18.70 -9.71 31.51
CA ALA A 330 18.99 -9.66 30.09
C ALA A 330 18.00 -8.83 29.23
N GLY A 331 17.28 -7.86 29.83
CA GLY A 331 16.25 -7.07 29.15
C GLY A 331 14.82 -7.59 29.30
N PHE A 332 14.61 -8.75 29.95
CA PHE A 332 13.30 -9.38 30.17
C PHE A 332 12.55 -8.94 31.43
N ALA A 333 13.13 -8.02 32.21
CA ALA A 333 12.46 -7.57 33.41
C ALA A 333 11.10 -6.95 33.11
N GLN A 334 10.23 -7.03 34.10
CA GLN A 334 8.90 -6.47 34.00
C GLN A 334 9.01 -4.95 33.95
N VAL A 335 8.38 -4.38 32.92
CA VAL A 335 8.33 -2.93 32.69
C VAL A 335 6.93 -2.44 33.03
N GLU A 336 6.84 -1.18 33.42
CA GLU A 336 5.55 -0.51 33.50
C GLU A 336 4.87 -0.51 32.11
N ALA A 337 3.58 -0.83 32.07
CA ALA A 337 2.82 -0.99 30.84
C ALA A 337 2.34 0.37 30.30
N THR A 338 3.29 1.26 29.97
CA THR A 338 3.01 2.59 29.41
C THR A 338 3.36 2.66 27.93
N GLN A 339 2.72 3.57 27.19
CA GLN A 339 3.05 3.77 25.79
C GLN A 339 4.48 4.31 25.64
N GLU A 340 4.92 5.16 26.56
CA GLU A 340 6.28 5.71 26.58
C GLU A 340 7.33 4.60 26.71
N ALA A 341 7.07 3.56 27.51
CA ALA A 341 7.96 2.41 27.65
C ALA A 341 8.03 1.55 26.37
N VAL A 342 6.89 1.40 25.67
CA VAL A 342 6.81 0.70 24.39
C VAL A 342 7.58 1.46 23.32
N ASP A 343 7.33 2.77 23.20
CA ASP A 343 7.97 3.62 22.19
C ASP A 343 9.48 3.70 22.43
N ALA A 344 9.93 3.80 23.68
CA ALA A 344 11.35 3.80 24.02
C ALA A 344 12.03 2.46 23.67
N ALA A 345 11.37 1.33 23.89
CA ALA A 345 11.91 0.01 23.54
C ALA A 345 12.00 -0.20 22.03
N ASP A 346 10.94 0.16 21.27
CA ASP A 346 10.94 0.06 19.81
C ASP A 346 11.97 1.01 19.19
N ALA A 347 12.06 2.26 19.67
CA ALA A 347 13.05 3.22 19.21
C ALA A 347 14.49 2.73 19.45
N ALA A 348 14.78 2.23 20.66
CA ALA A 348 16.10 1.68 20.97
C ALA A 348 16.43 0.49 20.07
N TRP A 349 15.50 -0.45 19.90
CA TRP A 349 15.70 -1.61 19.03
C TRP A 349 15.96 -1.21 17.57
N ARG A 350 15.13 -0.32 17.00
CA ARG A 350 15.29 0.17 15.62
C ARG A 350 16.59 0.91 15.40
N GLU A 351 17.03 1.70 16.39
CA GLU A 351 18.34 2.36 16.35
C GLU A 351 19.46 1.33 16.24
N GLN A 352 19.42 0.26 17.05
CA GLN A 352 20.45 -0.79 16.99
C GLN A 352 20.43 -1.56 15.67
N VAL A 353 19.24 -1.84 15.12
CA VAL A 353 19.09 -2.45 13.79
C VAL A 353 19.70 -1.55 12.71
N ALA A 354 19.43 -0.25 12.74
CA ALA A 354 19.98 0.69 11.76
C ALA A 354 21.51 0.77 11.84
N ILE A 355 22.09 0.73 13.05
CA ILE A 355 23.54 0.69 13.26
C ILE A 355 24.15 -0.61 12.72
N ALA A 356 23.49 -1.74 12.97
CA ALA A 356 23.89 -3.05 12.46
C ALA A 356 23.90 -3.06 10.91
N ASP A 357 22.83 -2.58 10.28
CA ASP A 357 22.70 -2.54 8.82
C ASP A 357 23.74 -1.62 8.19
N ALA A 358 23.98 -0.43 8.76
CA ALA A 358 25.01 0.49 8.29
C ALA A 358 26.44 -0.08 8.38
N TRP A 359 26.69 -0.97 9.34
CA TRP A 359 27.96 -1.71 9.41
C TRP A 359 28.03 -2.83 8.38
N LEU A 360 26.94 -3.58 8.20
CA LEU A 360 26.83 -4.65 7.21
C LEU A 360 26.96 -4.14 5.77
N ASP A 361 26.55 -2.89 5.51
CA ASP A 361 26.71 -2.23 4.20
C ASP A 361 28.17 -2.04 3.80
N GLN A 362 29.10 -2.16 4.75
CA GLN A 362 30.54 -2.06 4.54
C GLN A 362 31.23 -3.43 4.43
N GLN A 363 30.47 -4.53 4.55
CA GLN A 363 30.98 -5.90 4.54
C GLN A 363 30.83 -6.56 3.18
N THR A 364 31.58 -7.66 2.98
CA THR A 364 31.48 -8.53 1.80
C THR A 364 31.64 -9.99 2.24
N ASP A 365 31.32 -10.95 1.39
CA ASP A 365 31.56 -12.39 1.67
C ASP A 365 33.02 -12.68 2.08
N ALA A 366 33.98 -11.90 1.57
CA ALA A 366 35.39 -12.04 1.94
C ALA A 366 35.68 -11.66 3.41
N THR A 367 34.94 -10.69 3.97
CA THR A 367 35.12 -10.24 5.36
C THR A 367 34.38 -11.11 6.37
N LEU A 368 33.49 -12.01 5.91
CA LEU A 368 32.77 -12.93 6.80
C LEU A 368 33.70 -13.89 7.56
N GLY A 369 34.90 -14.16 7.04
CA GLY A 369 35.92 -14.98 7.70
C GLY A 369 36.72 -14.27 8.79
N ASP A 370 36.60 -12.94 8.92
CA ASP A 370 37.38 -12.17 9.87
C ASP A 370 37.01 -12.55 11.31
N VAL A 371 38.02 -12.77 12.14
CA VAL A 371 37.86 -13.15 13.55
C VAL A 371 37.99 -11.91 14.41
N VAL A 372 36.96 -11.67 15.23
CA VAL A 372 36.95 -10.61 16.25
C VAL A 372 37.16 -11.20 17.63
N THR A 373 37.79 -10.42 18.51
CA THR A 373 37.93 -10.75 19.93
C THR A 373 37.04 -9.83 20.74
N PHE A 374 36.26 -10.38 21.66
CA PHE A 374 35.29 -9.64 22.47
C PHE A 374 35.36 -10.08 23.95
N ARG A 375 34.51 -9.49 24.81
CA ARG A 375 34.53 -9.68 26.28
C ARG A 375 35.94 -9.53 26.87
N GLU A 376 36.51 -8.34 26.69
CA GLU A 376 37.82 -7.97 27.25
C GLU A 376 38.97 -8.91 26.84
N GLY A 377 38.84 -9.56 25.67
CA GLY A 377 39.91 -10.41 25.13
C GLY A 377 39.75 -11.90 25.42
N THR A 378 38.66 -12.31 26.06
CA THR A 378 38.51 -13.71 26.54
C THR A 378 37.81 -14.64 25.55
N GLU A 379 37.07 -14.09 24.57
CA GLU A 379 36.31 -14.87 23.59
C GLU A 379 36.61 -14.38 22.16
N THR A 380 36.54 -15.28 21.19
CA THR A 380 36.76 -15.00 19.76
C THR A 380 35.68 -15.66 18.92
N ALA A 381 35.19 -14.97 17.89
CA ALA A 381 34.25 -15.52 16.91
C ALA A 381 34.50 -14.88 15.54
N SER A 382 34.14 -15.60 14.47
CA SER A 382 34.16 -15.00 13.13
C SER A 382 32.92 -14.13 12.91
N VAL A 383 33.00 -13.17 11.98
CA VAL A 383 31.83 -12.40 11.54
C VAL A 383 30.69 -13.33 11.12
N ARG A 384 31.01 -14.38 10.35
CA ARG A 384 30.06 -15.44 9.95
C ARG A 384 29.36 -16.08 11.13
N ASP A 385 30.12 -16.50 12.14
CA ASP A 385 29.59 -17.17 13.33
C ASP A 385 28.63 -16.26 14.10
N ILE A 386 28.98 -14.98 14.24
CA ILE A 386 28.13 -13.97 14.89
C ILE A 386 26.84 -13.74 14.11
N LEU A 387 26.87 -13.67 12.77
CA LEU A 387 25.65 -13.50 11.96
C LEU A 387 24.72 -14.71 12.03
N VAL A 388 25.26 -15.92 12.00
CA VAL A 388 24.47 -17.15 12.20
C VAL A 388 23.85 -17.15 13.60
N HIS A 389 24.61 -16.79 14.63
CA HIS A 389 24.10 -16.68 15.98
C HIS A 389 23.00 -15.62 16.12
N MET A 390 23.11 -14.47 15.45
CA MET A 390 22.05 -13.47 15.42
C MET A 390 20.75 -14.01 14.80
N ILE A 391 20.85 -14.79 13.72
CA ILE A 391 19.68 -15.44 13.11
C ILE A 391 19.06 -16.43 14.09
N GLU A 392 19.88 -17.23 14.77
CA GLU A 392 19.45 -18.19 15.79
C GLU A 392 18.70 -17.50 16.94
N GLU A 393 19.24 -16.40 17.48
CA GLU A 393 18.61 -15.63 18.55
C GLU A 393 17.24 -15.12 18.13
N TYR A 394 17.15 -14.50 16.95
CA TYR A 394 15.89 -14.02 16.42
C TYR A 394 14.88 -15.14 16.17
N ALA A 395 15.29 -16.24 15.52
CA ALA A 395 14.41 -17.36 15.22
C ALA A 395 13.85 -18.00 16.50
N ARG A 396 14.71 -18.22 17.50
CA ARG A 396 14.31 -18.73 18.82
C ARG A 396 13.28 -17.83 19.48
N HIS A 397 13.54 -16.53 19.53
CA HIS A 397 12.63 -15.59 20.20
C HIS A 397 11.35 -15.36 19.40
N CYS A 398 11.37 -15.33 18.06
CA CYS A 398 10.13 -15.26 17.27
C CYS A 398 9.21 -16.45 17.56
N GLY A 399 9.76 -17.67 17.73
CA GLY A 399 8.98 -18.83 18.15
C GLY A 399 8.36 -18.68 19.56
N HIS A 400 9.05 -18.03 20.49
CA HIS A 400 8.44 -17.67 21.79
C HIS A 400 7.35 -16.61 21.63
N ALA A 401 7.53 -15.64 20.72
CA ALA A 401 6.59 -14.55 20.48
C ALA A 401 5.26 -15.05 19.92
N ASP A 402 5.28 -16.12 19.12
CA ASP A 402 4.07 -16.78 18.61
C ASP A 402 3.17 -17.25 19.76
N LEU A 403 3.73 -18.01 20.71
CA LEU A 403 2.97 -18.53 21.85
C LEU A 403 2.48 -17.40 22.76
N LEU A 404 3.30 -16.38 22.96
CA LEU A 404 2.90 -15.22 23.75
C LEU A 404 1.73 -14.48 23.11
N ARG A 405 1.79 -14.27 21.79
CA ARG A 405 0.75 -13.56 21.02
C ARG A 405 -0.55 -14.35 20.99
N GLU A 406 -0.48 -15.66 20.73
CA GLU A 406 -1.64 -16.54 20.70
C GLU A 406 -2.40 -16.52 22.03
N CYS A 407 -1.67 -16.53 23.15
CA CYS A 407 -2.28 -16.44 24.49
C CYS A 407 -2.84 -15.05 24.84
N ILE A 408 -2.51 -13.99 24.07
CA ILE A 408 -3.02 -12.64 24.26
C ILE A 408 -4.35 -12.45 23.52
N ASP A 409 -4.40 -12.75 22.22
CA ASP A 409 -5.55 -12.44 21.36
C ASP A 409 -5.97 -13.57 20.41
N GLY A 410 -5.36 -14.76 20.51
CA GLY A 410 -5.66 -15.91 19.67
C GLY A 410 -5.03 -15.85 18.27
N THR A 411 -4.24 -14.82 17.96
CA THR A 411 -3.51 -14.74 16.68
C THR A 411 -2.39 -15.77 16.66
N THR A 412 -2.45 -16.72 15.71
CA THR A 412 -1.45 -17.77 15.56
C THR A 412 -0.20 -17.30 14.79
N GLY A 413 0.86 -18.10 14.86
CA GLY A 413 2.07 -17.99 14.02
C GLY A 413 1.79 -17.96 12.51
N GLU A 414 2.80 -17.59 11.72
CA GLU A 414 2.81 -17.86 10.27
C GLU A 414 3.09 -19.33 9.98
#